data_AF-A0A2G5WRW6-F1
#
_entry.id   AF-A0A2G5WRW6-F1
#
_cell.length_a   1.000
_cell.length_b   1.000
_cell.length_c   1.000
_cell.angle_alpha   90.00
_cell.angle_beta   90.00
_cell.angle_gamma   90.00
#
_symmetry.space_group_name_H-M   'P 1'
#
loop_
_entity.id
_entity.type
_entity.pdbx_description
1 polymer ?
#
loop_
_entity_poly.entity_id
_entity_poly.type
_entity_poly.pdbx_seq_one_letter_code
_entity_poly.pdbx_strand_id
1 'polypeptide(L)'
;MLLQTKSKKKAKHFSFLTNRKQFKKKLTPLKFKRFSIKRKHVLTWWRKDSPVTDMEGIICDSSVCAGKTVVMSLSYVMWEMETFIDENLDMVGKPSGSFRRNVITPLKRVLKARGYIVNDYCSGNMFSISKNGVTNFFYV
;
A
#
# COMPACT_ATOMS: atom_id res chain seq x y z
N MET A 1 -24.26 -56.07 -42.28
CA MET A 1 -23.86 -54.71 -41.86
C MET A 1 -24.61 -54.38 -40.56
N LEU A 2 -24.02 -54.67 -39.40
CA LEU A 2 -24.61 -54.35 -38.09
C LEU A 2 -23.78 -53.22 -37.46
N LEU A 3 -24.34 -52.00 -37.48
CA LEU A 3 -23.73 -50.82 -36.86
C LEU A 3 -23.99 -50.84 -35.35
N GLN A 4 -22.93 -50.95 -34.55
CA GLN A 4 -22.98 -50.77 -33.10
C GLN A 4 -23.26 -49.29 -32.75
N THR A 5 -24.33 -49.03 -32.00
CA THR A 5 -24.57 -47.71 -31.41
C THR A 5 -23.86 -47.59 -30.06
N LYS A 6 -22.83 -46.73 -29.99
CA LYS A 6 -22.10 -46.42 -28.74
C LYS A 6 -22.98 -45.62 -27.77
N SER A 7 -23.13 -46.12 -26.54
CA SER A 7 -23.79 -45.45 -25.42
C SER A 7 -23.04 -44.18 -24.99
N LYS A 8 -23.75 -43.04 -24.94
CA LYS A 8 -23.24 -41.73 -24.48
C LYS A 8 -23.07 -41.74 -22.96
N LYS A 9 -21.83 -41.70 -22.46
CA LYS A 9 -21.53 -41.49 -21.03
C LYS A 9 -21.93 -40.07 -20.60
N LYS A 10 -22.84 -39.94 -19.64
CA LYS A 10 -23.14 -38.65 -18.96
C LYS A 10 -21.93 -38.23 -18.12
N ALA A 11 -21.35 -37.07 -18.43
CA ALA A 11 -20.32 -36.46 -17.60
C ALA A 11 -20.91 -36.04 -16.24
N LYS A 12 -20.27 -36.45 -15.15
CA LYS A 12 -20.64 -36.05 -13.79
C LYS A 12 -20.28 -34.57 -13.62
N HIS A 13 -21.29 -33.73 -13.42
CA HIS A 13 -21.13 -32.31 -13.16
C HIS A 13 -20.50 -32.11 -11.77
N PHE A 14 -19.26 -31.61 -11.72
CA PHE A 14 -18.57 -31.30 -10.45
C PHE A 14 -19.18 -30.03 -9.82
N SER A 15 -20.19 -30.20 -8.97
CA SER A 15 -20.88 -29.11 -8.25
C SER A 15 -20.06 -28.46 -7.12
N PHE A 16 -18.82 -28.88 -6.91
CA PHE A 16 -18.00 -28.44 -5.77
C PHE A 16 -17.35 -27.04 -5.94
N LEU A 17 -17.40 -26.47 -7.15
CA LEU A 17 -16.71 -25.21 -7.46
C LEU A 17 -17.55 -23.94 -7.24
N THR A 18 -18.83 -24.03 -6.92
CA THR A 18 -19.74 -22.87 -7.01
C THR A 18 -20.12 -22.21 -5.69
N ASN A 19 -19.45 -22.52 -4.57
CA ASN A 19 -19.80 -21.88 -3.30
C ASN A 19 -18.60 -21.55 -2.39
N ARG A 20 -17.62 -20.80 -2.92
CA ARG A 20 -16.76 -20.00 -2.03
C ARG A 20 -17.47 -18.68 -1.72
N LYS A 21 -18.27 -18.66 -0.65
CA LYS A 21 -18.61 -17.40 0.03
C LYS A 21 -17.28 -16.71 0.38
N GLN A 22 -16.90 -15.70 -0.40
CA GLN A 22 -15.74 -14.86 -0.11
C GLN A 22 -16.07 -14.08 1.16
N PHE A 23 -15.69 -14.61 2.32
CA PHE A 23 -15.65 -13.82 3.54
C PHE A 23 -14.63 -12.70 3.33
N LYS A 24 -15.11 -11.50 2.94
CA LYS A 24 -14.31 -10.28 2.98
C LYS A 24 -13.97 -10.04 4.45
N LYS A 25 -12.83 -10.56 4.91
CA LYS A 25 -12.29 -10.24 6.22
C LYS A 25 -12.17 -8.71 6.27
N LYS A 26 -12.98 -8.06 7.11
CA LYS A 26 -12.81 -6.64 7.43
C LYS A 26 -11.37 -6.50 7.96
N LEU A 27 -10.51 -5.82 7.21
CA LEU A 27 -9.14 -5.57 7.63
C LEU A 27 -9.22 -4.76 8.91
N THR A 28 -8.79 -5.34 10.04
CA THR A 28 -8.75 -4.63 11.31
C THR A 28 -7.92 -3.35 11.14
N PRO A 29 -8.46 -2.16 11.50
CA PRO A 29 -7.72 -0.92 11.42
C PRO A 29 -6.43 -1.04 12.23
N LEU A 30 -5.31 -0.63 11.62
CA LEU A 30 -4.03 -0.61 12.33
C LEU A 30 -4.08 0.54 13.36
N LYS A 31 -4.29 0.19 14.63
CA LYS A 31 -4.30 1.17 15.73
C LYS A 31 -2.87 1.56 16.07
N PHE A 32 -2.51 2.81 15.82
CA PHE A 32 -1.22 3.33 16.24
C PHE A 32 -1.21 3.54 17.75
N LYS A 33 -0.14 3.06 18.41
CA LYS A 33 0.23 3.59 19.73
C LYS A 33 0.72 5.03 19.56
N ARG A 34 0.67 5.82 20.63
CA ARG A 34 1.21 7.19 20.64
C ARG A 34 2.64 7.20 20.09
N PHE A 35 2.88 8.04 19.08
CA PHE A 35 4.21 8.17 18.50
C PHE A 35 5.19 8.79 19.50
N SER A 36 6.42 8.27 19.54
CA SER A 36 7.52 8.88 20.29
C SER A 36 7.89 10.24 19.70
N ILE A 37 8.59 11.06 20.47
CA ILE A 37 9.06 12.39 20.03
C ILE A 37 9.85 12.28 18.73
N LYS A 38 10.83 11.37 18.65
CA LYS A 38 11.61 11.09 17.43
C LYS A 38 10.72 10.78 16.21
N ARG A 39 9.69 9.95 16.37
CA ARG A 39 8.76 9.61 15.28
C ARG A 39 7.88 10.79 14.87
N LYS A 40 7.55 11.68 15.80
CA LYS A 40 6.81 12.91 15.48
C LYS A 40 7.66 13.86 14.64
N HIS A 41 8.93 14.04 14.97
CA HIS A 41 9.84 14.83 14.12
C HIS A 41 9.86 14.32 12.68
N VAL A 42 9.97 13.00 12.49
CA VAL A 42 9.91 12.39 11.14
C VAL A 42 8.58 12.67 10.44
N LEU A 43 7.45 12.80 11.15
CA LEU A 43 6.15 13.09 10.54
C LEU A 43 5.94 14.57 10.22
N THR A 44 6.65 15.48 10.88
CA THR A 44 6.35 16.92 10.83
C THR A 44 7.51 17.80 10.37
N TRP A 45 8.68 17.23 10.06
CA TRP A 45 9.88 18.02 9.73
C TRP A 45 9.70 18.95 8.52
N TRP A 46 8.86 18.54 7.56
CA TRP A 46 8.56 19.25 6.31
C TRP A 46 7.42 20.28 6.44
N ARG A 47 6.71 20.35 7.58
CA ARG A 47 5.61 21.30 7.76
C ARG A 47 6.16 22.70 7.96
N LYS A 48 5.50 23.73 7.42
CA LYS A 48 5.90 25.15 7.50
C LYS A 48 6.31 25.66 8.88
N ASP A 49 5.74 25.12 9.96
CA ASP A 49 6.05 25.52 11.34
C ASP A 49 7.27 24.80 11.94
N SER A 50 7.94 23.93 11.18
CA SER A 50 9.09 23.17 11.63
C SER A 50 10.37 24.02 11.55
N PRO A 51 11.28 23.95 12.54
CA PRO A 51 12.53 24.70 12.50
C PRO A 51 13.54 24.18 11.45
N VAL A 52 13.20 23.10 10.74
CA VAL A 52 14.06 22.43 9.75
C VAL A 52 13.35 22.25 8.41
N THR A 53 12.37 23.10 8.10
CA THR A 53 11.66 23.08 6.80
C THR A 53 12.56 23.24 5.60
N ASP A 54 13.64 24.00 5.78
CA ASP A 54 14.53 24.40 4.70
C ASP A 54 15.56 23.31 4.35
N MET A 55 15.49 22.17 5.05
CA MET A 55 16.30 21.00 4.75
C MET A 55 15.74 20.28 3.52
N GLU A 56 16.63 19.77 2.66
CA GLU A 56 16.21 19.07 1.44
C GLU A 56 15.85 17.60 1.66
N GLY A 57 16.20 17.02 2.81
CA GLY A 57 15.98 15.61 3.06
C GLY A 57 16.16 15.17 4.50
N ILE A 58 15.73 13.93 4.78
CA ILE A 58 15.81 13.31 6.10
C ILE A 58 16.41 11.91 6.02
N ILE A 59 17.35 11.62 6.92
CA ILE A 59 17.94 10.29 7.10
C ILE A 59 17.52 9.74 8.46
N CYS A 60 16.96 8.53 8.47
CA CYS A 60 16.44 7.88 9.67
C CYS A 60 17.17 6.57 9.96
N ASP A 61 18.22 6.62 10.78
CA ASP A 61 18.92 5.43 11.27
C ASP A 61 18.46 5.03 12.70
N SER A 62 18.40 3.73 12.99
CA SER A 62 18.28 3.12 14.33
C SER A 62 18.14 1.59 14.20
N SER A 63 18.06 0.90 15.34
CA SER A 63 17.79 -0.54 15.44
C SER A 63 16.64 -1.09 14.57
N VAL A 64 16.79 -2.37 14.21
CA VAL A 64 15.78 -3.18 13.52
C VAL A 64 14.49 -3.21 14.34
N CYS A 65 13.32 -3.24 13.69
CA CYS A 65 12.00 -3.24 14.32
C CYS A 65 11.61 -1.99 15.14
N ALA A 66 12.37 -0.89 15.08
CA ALA A 66 12.00 0.36 15.78
C ALA A 66 10.76 1.09 15.18
N GLY A 67 10.16 0.57 14.12
CA GLY A 67 8.96 1.13 13.48
C GLY A 67 9.21 2.34 12.59
N LYS A 68 10.46 2.57 12.16
CA LYS A 68 10.84 3.70 11.30
C LYS A 68 10.15 3.68 9.94
N THR A 69 10.19 2.53 9.27
CA THR A 69 9.73 2.38 7.88
C THR A 69 8.29 2.86 7.67
N VAL A 70 7.37 2.48 8.57
CA VAL A 70 5.97 2.88 8.47
C VAL A 70 5.79 4.39 8.69
N VAL A 71 6.54 4.98 9.62
CA VAL A 71 6.45 6.41 9.92
C VAL A 71 7.07 7.24 8.80
N MET A 72 8.24 6.84 8.30
CA MET A 72 8.96 7.52 7.23
C MET A 72 8.18 7.46 5.91
N SER A 73 7.70 6.29 5.50
CA SER A 73 6.88 6.15 4.29
C SER A 73 5.54 6.88 4.39
N LEU A 74 4.91 6.90 5.57
CA LEU A 74 3.71 7.70 5.78
C LEU A 74 4.01 9.19 5.68
N SER A 75 5.09 9.67 6.30
CA SER A 75 5.46 11.08 6.22
C SER A 75 5.74 11.51 4.80
N TYR A 76 6.41 10.67 4.02
CA TYR A 76 6.73 10.94 2.62
C TYR A 76 5.45 11.15 1.80
N VAL A 77 4.48 10.24 1.92
CA VAL A 77 3.17 10.39 1.26
C VAL A 77 2.40 11.62 1.77
N MET A 78 2.46 11.92 3.07
CA MET A 78 1.76 13.09 3.61
C MET A 78 2.35 14.40 3.10
N TRP A 79 3.67 14.50 3.05
CA TRP A 79 4.38 15.64 2.50
C TRP A 79 4.02 15.86 1.04
N GLU A 80 4.06 14.79 0.25
CA GLU A 80 3.78 14.89 -1.18
C GLU A 80 2.33 15.30 -1.45
N MET A 81 1.35 14.66 -0.80
CA MET A 81 -0.06 14.99 -0.99
C MET A 81 -0.44 16.40 -0.51
N GLU A 82 0.42 17.06 0.29
CA GLU A 82 0.24 18.46 0.74
C GLU A 82 1.03 19.45 -0.14
N THR A 83 2.02 18.98 -0.90
CA THR A 83 2.95 19.84 -1.66
C THR A 83 2.68 19.80 -3.16
N PHE A 84 2.26 18.66 -3.71
CA PHE A 84 2.15 18.40 -5.15
C PHE A 84 0.76 17.89 -5.55
N ILE A 85 0.41 18.14 -6.82
CA ILE A 85 -0.85 17.72 -7.43
C ILE A 85 -0.55 17.15 -8.81
N ASP A 86 -1.05 15.93 -9.09
CA ASP A 86 -0.90 15.20 -10.35
C ASP A 86 0.57 14.91 -10.74
N GLU A 87 1.45 14.76 -9.74
CA GLU A 87 2.87 14.50 -9.94
C GLU A 87 3.26 13.02 -9.82
N ASN A 88 4.39 12.66 -10.43
CA ASN A 88 4.99 11.33 -10.40
C ASN A 88 6.18 11.29 -9.43
N LEU A 89 6.17 10.34 -8.49
CA LEU A 89 7.21 10.19 -7.48
C LEU A 89 7.74 8.76 -7.38
N ASP A 90 9.00 8.68 -6.95
CA ASP A 90 9.72 7.42 -6.84
C ASP A 90 9.78 6.92 -5.40
N MET A 91 9.47 5.64 -5.23
CA MET A 91 9.61 4.90 -3.99
C MET A 91 10.50 3.68 -4.22
N VAL A 92 11.80 3.86 -4.01
CA VAL A 92 12.80 2.85 -4.36
C VAL A 92 13.18 1.99 -3.16
N GLY A 93 13.25 0.68 -3.37
CA GLY A 93 13.90 -0.24 -2.43
C GLY A 93 14.24 -1.59 -3.06
N LYS A 94 15.49 -2.04 -2.89
CA LYS A 94 15.97 -3.31 -3.42
C LYS A 94 16.04 -4.36 -2.31
N PRO A 95 15.56 -5.60 -2.54
CA PRO A 95 14.79 -6.08 -3.70
C PRO A 95 13.33 -5.59 -3.73
N SER A 96 12.76 -5.37 -4.92
CA SER A 96 11.39 -4.86 -5.13
C SER A 96 10.31 -5.68 -4.42
N GLY A 97 10.42 -7.01 -4.45
CA GLY A 97 9.51 -7.90 -3.71
C GLY A 97 9.57 -7.71 -2.19
N SER A 98 10.76 -7.44 -1.64
CA SER A 98 10.93 -7.12 -0.22
C SER A 98 10.33 -5.75 0.11
N PHE A 99 10.57 -4.77 -0.75
CA PHE A 99 10.04 -3.41 -0.60
C PHE A 99 8.50 -3.39 -0.56
N ARG A 100 7.84 -4.14 -1.46
CA ARG A 100 6.37 -4.26 -1.45
C ARG A 100 5.84 -4.88 -0.16
N ARG A 101 6.52 -5.87 0.42
CA ARG A 101 6.10 -6.51 1.69
C ARG A 101 6.33 -5.60 2.90
N ASN A 102 7.49 -4.93 2.94
CA ASN A 102 7.95 -4.22 4.13
C ASN A 102 7.49 -2.76 4.18
N VAL A 103 7.24 -2.14 3.02
CA VAL A 103 6.89 -0.72 2.90
C VAL A 103 5.48 -0.55 2.36
N ILE A 104 5.23 -0.99 1.11
CA ILE A 104 3.97 -0.67 0.42
C ILE A 104 2.75 -1.34 1.07
N THR A 105 2.85 -2.62 1.42
CA THR A 105 1.74 -3.36 2.04
C THR A 105 1.27 -2.75 3.36
N PRO A 106 2.14 -2.47 4.35
CA PRO A 106 1.73 -1.78 5.56
C PRO A 106 1.28 -0.33 5.29
N LEU A 107 1.96 0.41 4.40
CA LEU A 107 1.60 1.77 4.04
C LEU A 107 0.16 1.87 3.50
N LYS A 108 -0.25 1.00 2.58
CA LYS A 108 -1.62 0.95 2.05
C LYS A 108 -2.67 0.81 3.15
N ARG A 109 -2.41 -0.03 4.17
CA ARG A 109 -3.34 -0.23 5.30
C ARG A 109 -3.46 1.05 6.14
N VAL A 110 -2.34 1.71 6.37
CA VAL A 110 -2.19 2.93 7.16
C VAL A 110 -2.86 4.14 6.48
N LEU A 111 -2.74 4.24 5.16
CA LEU A 111 -3.36 5.28 4.34
C LEU A 111 -4.88 5.09 4.25
N LYS A 112 -5.35 3.87 3.96
CA LYS A 112 -6.79 3.56 3.94
C LYS A 112 -7.47 3.85 5.27
N ALA A 113 -6.80 3.59 6.38
CA ALA A 113 -7.32 3.93 7.71
C ALA A 113 -7.45 5.44 7.97
N ARG A 114 -6.78 6.29 7.19
CA ARG A 114 -6.80 7.77 7.26
C ARG A 114 -7.63 8.43 6.15
N GLY A 115 -8.44 7.64 5.44
CA GLY A 115 -9.33 8.14 4.39
C GLY A 115 -8.64 8.43 3.05
N TYR A 116 -7.42 7.95 2.84
CA TYR A 116 -6.80 7.98 1.52
C TYR A 116 -7.36 6.86 0.64
N ILE A 117 -7.60 7.17 -0.63
CA ILE A 117 -7.91 6.21 -1.67
C ILE A 117 -6.58 5.73 -2.25
N VAL A 118 -6.36 4.41 -2.32
CA VAL A 118 -5.11 3.84 -2.85
C VAL A 118 -5.42 2.75 -3.86
N ASN A 119 -4.98 2.96 -5.10
CA ASN A 119 -5.12 2.02 -6.21
C ASN A 119 -3.74 1.46 -6.57
N ASP A 120 -3.54 0.14 -6.43
CA ASP A 120 -2.25 -0.52 -6.66
C ASP A 120 -2.28 -1.26 -8.01
N TYR A 121 -1.42 -0.83 -8.94
CA TYR A 121 -1.27 -1.37 -10.27
C TYR A 121 -0.05 -2.31 -10.30
N CYS A 122 -0.23 -3.53 -9.79
CA CYS A 122 0.85 -4.51 -9.62
C CYS A 122 1.64 -4.81 -10.91
N SER A 123 1.00 -4.73 -12.08
CA SER A 123 1.65 -4.97 -13.37
C SER A 123 2.58 -3.83 -13.80
N GLY A 124 2.25 -2.58 -13.44
CA GLY A 124 3.01 -1.38 -13.78
C GLY A 124 3.98 -0.94 -12.70
N ASN A 125 4.13 -1.74 -11.64
CA ASN A 125 4.95 -1.39 -10.48
C ASN A 125 4.62 -0.01 -9.88
N MET A 126 3.38 0.44 -9.97
CA MET A 126 2.97 1.79 -9.55
C MET A 126 1.70 1.72 -8.71
N PHE A 127 1.46 2.74 -7.89
CA PHE A 127 0.18 2.94 -7.23
C PHE A 127 -0.20 4.42 -7.23
N SER A 128 -1.49 4.73 -7.34
CA SER A 128 -1.99 6.09 -7.18
C SER A 128 -2.60 6.27 -5.80
N ILE A 129 -2.41 7.46 -5.24
CA ILE A 129 -2.97 7.87 -3.97
C ILE A 129 -3.79 9.13 -4.19
N SER A 130 -5.03 9.12 -3.72
CA SER A 130 -5.92 10.28 -3.81
C SER A 130 -6.50 10.64 -2.44
N LYS A 131 -6.62 11.94 -2.18
CA LYS A 131 -7.29 12.50 -1.00
C LYS A 131 -7.71 13.94 -1.26
N ASN A 132 -8.92 14.30 -0.84
CA ASN A 132 -9.44 15.68 -0.92
C ASN A 132 -9.33 16.31 -2.33
N GLY A 133 -9.54 15.52 -3.37
CA GLY A 133 -9.46 16.00 -4.77
C GLY A 133 -8.05 16.02 -5.38
N VAL A 134 -7.00 15.84 -4.57
CA VAL A 134 -5.62 15.70 -5.05
C VAL A 134 -5.33 14.23 -5.34
N THR A 135 -4.64 13.95 -6.44
CA THR A 135 -4.10 12.62 -6.78
C THR A 135 -2.64 12.75 -7.17
N ASN A 136 -1.82 11.82 -6.72
CA ASN A 136 -0.44 11.68 -7.19
C ASN A 136 -0.10 10.20 -7.44
N PHE A 137 1.00 9.96 -8.14
CA PHE A 137 1.41 8.65 -8.65
C PHE A 137 2.78 8.23 -8.09
N PHE A 138 2.86 7.01 -7.58
CA PHE A 138 4.05 6.48 -6.91
C PHE A 138 4.58 5.25 -7.65
N TYR A 139 5.79 5.34 -8.18
CA TYR A 139 6.50 4.27 -8.90
C TYR A 139 7.43 3.49 -7.96
N VAL A 140 7.53 2.18 -8.15
CA VAL A 140 8.21 1.21 -7.24
C VAL A 140 9.23 0.34 -7.96
#